data_AF-A0A933WMT7-F1
#
_entry.id   AF-A0A933WMT7-F1
#
_cell.length_a   1.000
_cell.length_b   1.000
_cell.length_c   1.000
_cell.angle_alpha   90.00
_cell.angle_beta   90.00
_cell.angle_gamma   90.00
#
_symmetry.space_group_name_H-M   'P 1'
#
loop_
_entity.id
_entity.type
_entity.pdbx_description
1 polymer ?
#
loop_
_entity_poly.entity_id
_entity_poly.type
_entity_poly.pdbx_seq_one_letter_code
_entity_poly.pdbx_strand_id
1 'polypeptide(L)'
;MELDLDPGQLGSLDLEQDTWVPYVDLADLDFLPTRLTLGEKAYAWSSSIIIKGHGATLPGRIKELRAAGKQPLVVQRGDRYYVFVTPA
;
A
#
# COMPACT_ATOMS: atom_id res chain seq x y z
N MET A 1 -14.83 3.21 -6.45
CA MET A 1 -15.12 1.92 -5.80
C MET A 1 -14.24 1.84 -4.58
N GLU A 2 -14.86 1.66 -3.42
CA GLU A 2 -14.24 1.75 -2.10
C GLU A 2 -14.24 0.38 -1.44
N LEU A 3 -13.19 0.07 -0.69
CA LEU A 3 -13.05 -1.17 0.05
C LEU A 3 -12.70 -0.85 1.50
N ASP A 4 -13.45 -1.43 2.43
CA ASP A 4 -13.15 -1.35 3.85
C ASP A 4 -12.25 -2.51 4.28
N LEU A 5 -11.12 -2.20 4.90
CA LEU A 5 -10.13 -3.16 5.35
C LEU A 5 -10.22 -3.35 6.86
N ASP A 6 -10.24 -4.61 7.28
CA ASP A 6 -10.10 -4.95 8.69
C ASP A 6 -8.63 -4.77 9.12
N PRO A 7 -8.32 -3.97 10.16
CA PRO A 7 -6.97 -3.85 10.70
C PRO A 7 -6.31 -5.18 11.06
N GLY A 8 -7.08 -6.21 11.41
CA GLY A 8 -6.58 -7.55 11.69
C GLY A 8 -6.00 -8.28 10.48
N GLN A 9 -6.29 -7.81 9.26
CA GLN A 9 -5.75 -8.36 8.01
C GLN A 9 -4.41 -7.72 7.61
N LEU A 10 -3.98 -6.67 8.33
CA LEU A 10 -2.72 -6.00 8.00
C LEU A 10 -1.52 -6.84 8.43
N GLY A 11 -0.68 -7.12 7.46
CA GLY A 11 0.69 -7.53 7.68
C GLY A 11 1.66 -6.34 7.61
N SER A 12 2.94 -6.67 7.64
CA SER A 12 4.04 -5.76 7.36
C SER A 12 4.81 -6.27 6.15
N LEU A 13 5.07 -5.41 5.19
CA LEU A 13 6.00 -5.69 4.09
C LEU A 13 7.34 -5.06 4.43
N ASP A 14 8.34 -5.92 4.68
CA ASP A 14 9.73 -5.51 4.88
C ASP A 14 10.37 -5.19 3.52
N LEU A 15 10.89 -3.98 3.38
CA LEU A 15 11.41 -3.45 2.11
C LEU A 15 12.94 -3.37 2.12
N GLU A 16 13.51 -2.89 3.22
CA GLU A 16 14.95 -2.78 3.48
C GLU A 16 15.21 -2.82 4.99
N GLN A 17 16.48 -2.81 5.39
CA GLN A 17 16.86 -2.62 6.79
C GLN A 17 16.18 -1.35 7.34
N ASP A 18 15.40 -1.52 8.42
CA ASP A 18 14.63 -0.47 9.11
C ASP A 18 13.53 0.21 8.26
N THR A 19 13.17 -0.34 7.10
CA THR A 19 12.06 0.17 6.28
C THR A 19 11.01 -0.93 6.07
N TRP A 20 9.89 -0.77 6.76
CA TRP A 20 8.69 -1.61 6.61
C TRP A 20 7.47 -0.75 6.27
N VAL A 21 6.42 -1.33 5.70
CA VAL A 21 5.15 -0.64 5.40
C VAL A 21 3.95 -1.54 5.71
N PRO A 22 2.82 -0.99 6.23
CA PRO A 22 1.59 -1.75 6.34
C PRO A 22 1.20 -2.37 5.00
N TYR A 23 0.77 -3.63 5.04
CA TYR A 23 0.59 -4.45 3.87
C TYR A 23 -0.70 -5.27 3.96
N VAL A 24 -1.38 -5.47 2.84
CA VAL A 24 -2.49 -6.42 2.71
C VAL A 24 -2.39 -7.15 1.38
N ASP A 25 -2.66 -8.46 1.39
CA ASP A 25 -2.79 -9.26 0.17
C ASP A 25 -4.26 -9.37 -0.21
N LEU A 26 -4.60 -8.89 -1.40
CA LEU A 26 -5.93 -8.89 -1.98
C LEU A 26 -5.92 -9.63 -3.33
N ALA A 27 -5.17 -10.72 -3.43
CA ALA A 27 -5.08 -11.53 -4.65
C ALA A 27 -6.45 -11.99 -5.18
N ASP A 28 -7.38 -12.31 -4.28
CA ASP A 28 -8.71 -12.86 -4.63
C ASP A 28 -9.76 -11.78 -4.96
N LEU A 29 -9.38 -10.50 -4.99
CA LEU A 29 -10.30 -9.42 -5.34
C LEU A 29 -10.45 -9.26 -6.86
N ASP A 30 -11.68 -9.43 -7.31
CA ASP A 30 -12.08 -9.32 -8.73
C ASP A 30 -11.95 -7.90 -9.28
N PHE A 31 -11.71 -6.92 -8.42
CA PHE A 31 -11.59 -5.52 -8.81
C PHE A 31 -10.43 -4.80 -8.11
N LEU A 32 -10.01 -3.68 -8.70
CA LEU A 32 -9.02 -2.80 -8.08
C LEU A 32 -9.74 -1.61 -7.39
N PRO A 33 -9.71 -1.50 -6.06
CA PRO A 33 -10.28 -0.34 -5.37
C PRO A 33 -9.51 0.93 -5.72
N THR A 34 -10.22 2.05 -5.82
CA THR A 34 -9.60 3.38 -5.98
C THR A 34 -9.47 4.11 -4.65
N ARG A 35 -10.23 3.68 -3.64
CA ARG A 35 -10.20 4.16 -2.25
C ARG A 35 -10.26 3.00 -1.28
N LEU A 36 -9.58 3.14 -0.16
CA LEU A 36 -9.61 2.19 0.95
C LEU A 36 -9.98 2.93 2.23
N THR A 37 -10.71 2.25 3.12
CA THR A 37 -10.85 2.66 4.52
C THR A 37 -10.18 1.61 5.41
N LEU A 38 -9.57 2.07 6.50
CA LEU A 38 -8.91 1.24 7.49
C LEU A 38 -9.18 1.87 8.86
N GLY A 39 -10.19 1.34 9.56
CA GLY A 39 -10.75 2.02 10.73
C GLY A 39 -11.24 3.42 10.34
N GLU A 40 -10.77 4.46 11.04
CA GLU A 40 -11.15 5.85 10.76
C GLU A 40 -10.32 6.52 9.66
N LYS A 41 -9.32 5.82 9.08
CA LYS A 41 -8.42 6.39 8.08
C LYS A 41 -8.89 6.08 6.68
N ALA A 42 -9.01 7.12 5.87
CA ALA A 42 -9.22 7.00 4.43
C ALA A 42 -7.88 7.02 3.68
N TYR A 43 -7.78 6.21 2.63
CA TYR A 43 -6.65 6.17 1.73
C TYR A 43 -7.11 6.25 0.27
N ALA A 44 -6.33 6.96 -0.54
CA ALA A 44 -6.52 7.07 -1.97
C ALA A 44 -5.36 6.41 -2.72
N TRP A 45 -5.67 5.82 -3.87
CA TRP A 45 -4.65 5.27 -4.76
C TRP A 45 -3.64 6.36 -5.17
N SER A 46 -2.34 6.04 -5.14
CA SER A 46 -1.26 6.93 -5.56
C SER A 46 -0.48 6.38 -6.75
N SER A 47 -0.04 5.12 -6.68
CA SER A 47 0.84 4.52 -7.70
C SER A 47 0.77 2.99 -7.67
N SER A 48 1.36 2.33 -8.67
CA SER A 48 1.58 0.88 -8.66
C SER A 48 2.97 0.50 -9.14
N ILE A 49 3.51 -0.60 -8.62
CA ILE A 49 4.86 -1.12 -8.89
C ILE A 49 4.75 -2.62 -9.13
N ILE A 50 5.51 -3.15 -10.09
CA ILE A 50 5.57 -4.60 -10.34
C ILE A 50 6.34 -5.26 -9.19
N ILE A 51 5.82 -6.36 -8.65
CA ILE A 51 6.44 -7.11 -7.55
C ILE A 51 7.83 -7.59 -7.96
N LYS A 52 7.98 -8.11 -9.17
CA LYS A 52 9.28 -8.45 -9.74
C LYS A 52 10.15 -7.19 -9.86
N GLY A 53 11.20 -7.11 -9.05
CA GLY A 53 12.12 -5.96 -9.03
C GLY A 53 11.66 -4.79 -8.17
N HIS A 54 10.61 -4.94 -7.36
CA HIS A 54 10.10 -3.87 -6.50
C HIS A 54 11.16 -3.28 -5.57
N GLY A 55 12.13 -4.08 -5.11
CA GLY A 55 13.19 -3.64 -4.20
C GLY A 55 14.03 -2.48 -4.75
N ALA A 56 14.07 -2.26 -6.07
CA ALA A 56 14.78 -1.13 -6.66
C ALA A 56 14.03 0.21 -6.58
N THR A 57 12.70 0.19 -6.35
CA THR A 57 11.86 1.39 -6.52
C THR A 57 10.89 1.62 -5.36
N LEU A 58 10.27 0.57 -4.83
CA LEU A 58 9.28 0.67 -3.76
C LEU A 58 9.88 1.28 -2.47
N PRO A 59 11.08 0.89 -2.00
CA PRO A 59 11.64 1.50 -0.79
C PRO A 59 11.82 3.02 -0.89
N GLY A 60 12.40 3.50 -2.00
CA GLY A 60 12.56 4.93 -2.26
C GLY A 60 11.23 5.66 -2.29
N ARG A 61 10.23 5.09 -2.98
CA ARG A 61 8.88 5.66 -3.06
C ARG A 61 8.20 5.78 -1.69
N ILE A 62 8.32 4.76 -0.84
CA ILE A 62 7.75 4.78 0.52
C ILE A 62 8.43 5.86 1.38
N LYS A 63 9.75 6.01 1.28
CA LYS A 63 10.51 7.06 1.99
C LYS A 63 10.08 8.47 1.55
N GLU A 64 9.95 8.71 0.26
CA GLU A 64 9.47 9.98 -0.29
C GLU A 64 8.06 10.35 0.22
N LEU A 65 7.14 9.39 0.19
CA LEU A 65 5.77 9.61 0.66
C LEU A 65 5.73 9.96 2.15
N ARG A 66 6.51 9.24 2.97
CA ARG A 66 6.64 9.54 4.40
C ARG A 66 7.26 10.91 4.66
N ALA A 67 8.30 11.28 3.91
CA ALA A 67 8.92 12.61 4.00
C ALA A 67 7.92 13.74 3.64
N ALA A 68 6.96 13.46 2.76
CA ALA A 68 5.85 14.35 2.43
C ALA A 68 4.69 14.32 3.46
N GLY A 69 4.86 13.67 4.62
CA GLY A 69 3.85 13.56 5.68
C GLY A 69 2.72 12.57 5.38
N LYS A 70 2.85 11.75 4.33
CA LYS A 70 1.84 10.74 3.98
C LYS A 70 2.03 9.46 4.77
N GLN A 71 0.94 8.75 5.00
CA GLN A 71 0.95 7.41 5.56
C GLN A 71 0.67 6.40 4.43
N PRO A 72 1.70 5.70 3.90
CA PRO A 72 1.48 4.71 2.86
C PRO A 72 0.94 3.39 3.40
N LEU A 73 0.07 2.76 2.61
CA LEU A 73 -0.45 1.40 2.76
C LEU A 73 -0.22 0.68 1.42
N VAL A 74 0.36 -0.52 1.46
CA VAL A 74 0.61 -1.34 0.28
C VAL A 74 -0.43 -2.45 0.17
N VAL A 75 -1.00 -2.59 -1.01
CA VAL A 75 -1.90 -3.68 -1.37
C VAL A 75 -1.21 -4.52 -2.44
N GLN A 76 -1.05 -5.81 -2.21
CA GLN A 76 -0.71 -6.76 -3.28
C GLN A 76 -1.96 -7.21 -4.01
N ARG A 77 -1.88 -7.23 -5.34
CA ARG A 77 -2.86 -7.90 -6.17
C ARG A 77 -2.20 -8.35 -7.47
N GLY A 78 -2.27 -9.65 -7.76
CA GLY A 78 -1.61 -10.24 -8.92
C GLY A 78 -0.09 -10.04 -8.84
N ASP A 79 0.49 -9.46 -9.88
CA ASP A 79 1.93 -9.21 -10.01
C ASP A 79 2.36 -7.80 -9.56
N ARG A 80 1.48 -7.07 -8.85
CA ARG A 80 1.69 -5.66 -8.50
C ARG A 80 1.45 -5.36 -7.02
N TYR A 81 2.25 -4.41 -6.55
CA TYR A 81 2.00 -3.63 -5.35
C TYR A 81 1.33 -2.31 -5.73
N TYR A 82 0.18 -2.04 -5.14
CA TYR A 82 -0.55 -0.80 -5.25
C TYR A 82 -0.33 0.01 -3.98
N VAL A 83 0.11 1.26 -4.14
CA VAL A 83 0.42 2.15 -3.02
C VAL A 83 -0.75 3.11 -2.85
N PHE A 84 -1.34 3.06 -1.66
CA PHE A 84 -2.39 3.95 -1.21
C PHE A 84 -1.83 4.89 -0.14
N VAL A 85 -2.34 6.12 -0.07
CA VAL A 85 -1.87 7.13 0.88
C VAL A 85 -3.03 7.90 1.48
N THR A 86 -2.84 8.41 2.69
CA THR A 86 -3.79 9.33 3.30
C THR A 86 -3.96 10.60 2.44
N PRO A 87 -5.20 11.10 2.26
CA PRO A 87 -5.44 12.38 1.61
C PRO A 87 -4.71 13.51 2.38
N ALA A 88 -4.35 14.58 1.65
CA ALA A 88 -3.61 15.72 2.23
C ALA A 88 -4.51 16.53 3.16
#